data_AF-A0A2V9ZGF6-F1
#
_entry.id   AF-A0A2V9ZGF6-F1
#
_cell.length_a   1.000
_cell.length_b   1.000
_cell.length_c   1.000
_cell.angle_alpha   90.00
_cell.angle_beta   90.00
_cell.angle_gamma   90.00
#
_symmetry.space_group_name_H-M   'P 1'
#
loop_
_entity.id
_entity.type
_entity.pdbx_description
1 polymer ?
#
loop_
_entity_poly.entity_id
_entity_poly.type
_entity_poly.pdbx_seq_one_letter_code
_entity_poly.pdbx_strand_id
1 'polypeptide(L)'
;MSIYFVDTSWGADLVAKTHQGIWLGRDTVFTYGPLFQKLLSWGPSRHGTSLGSFYIYLWVFQYSTIIISIYVAGAFLLRRQSSWVRVFYLLLLTVFWVPINWILFDIKLLFPLGCFAIFLRMLPAPGTGFWSLCRRAGMVATLIAVAFLISGDAGIYSAAALAGVTKYVALTGSYFFVLVFIINGLLGKVLDFHFWRETYEVSSHYRWSQAVRMFPEMTSIFWLVVTLNLVVFLWQWMIHSRMPSLPSRARTTWLAMLGFGVVCLQTLLVSSEHFHVAIGLFPWIALSVALLLGATEIQVSFWRLMVSVCVVLVITGVFSGPYGLFTSRNWLWS
;
A
#
# COMPACT_ATOMS: atom_id res chain seq x y z
N MET A 1 5.64 33.55 3.79
CA MET A 1 4.71 33.26 2.68
C MET A 1 4.86 31.79 2.35
N SER A 2 4.04 30.92 2.95
CA SER A 2 4.09 29.48 2.68
C SER A 2 3.41 29.23 1.34
N ILE A 3 4.19 28.81 0.34
CA ILE A 3 3.64 28.30 -0.90
C ILE A 3 2.85 27.05 -0.51
N TYR A 4 1.53 27.07 -0.69
CA TYR A 4 0.69 25.88 -0.59
C TYR A 4 1.10 24.97 -1.76
N PHE A 5 2.02 24.04 -1.51
CA PHE A 5 2.50 23.06 -2.50
C PHE A 5 1.49 21.92 -2.78
N VAL A 6 0.26 22.06 -2.30
CA VAL A 6 -0.87 21.17 -2.63
C VAL A 6 -1.61 21.73 -3.85
N ASP A 7 -0.88 21.98 -4.92
CA ASP A 7 -1.47 22.30 -6.21
C ASP A 7 -1.80 20.99 -6.93
N THR A 8 -3.02 20.89 -7.43
CA THR A 8 -3.48 19.78 -8.29
C THR A 8 -2.94 19.91 -9.73
N SER A 9 -1.94 20.76 -9.96
CA SER A 9 -1.25 21.02 -11.24
C SER A 9 -0.73 19.77 -11.91
N TRP A 10 -0.43 18.72 -11.16
CA TRP A 10 -0.10 17.41 -11.72
C TRP A 10 -1.22 16.82 -12.59
N GLY A 11 -2.49 17.09 -12.25
CA GLY A 11 -3.63 16.70 -13.07
C GLY A 11 -3.67 17.48 -14.39
N ALA A 12 -3.36 18.78 -14.34
CA ALA A 12 -3.26 19.61 -15.55
C ALA A 12 -2.09 19.20 -16.45
N ASP A 13 -0.92 18.94 -15.86
CA ASP A 13 0.25 18.40 -16.57
C ASP A 13 -0.07 17.04 -17.21
N LEU A 14 -0.77 16.15 -16.49
CA LEU A 14 -1.12 14.86 -17.05
C LEU A 14 -2.13 14.96 -18.20
N VAL A 15 -3.07 15.90 -18.13
CA VAL A 15 -3.97 16.21 -19.26
C VAL A 15 -3.19 16.73 -20.46
N ALA A 16 -2.24 17.65 -20.26
CA ALA A 16 -1.40 18.18 -21.35
C ALA A 16 -0.55 17.08 -22.00
N LYS A 17 0.11 16.25 -21.18
CA LYS A 17 0.90 15.10 -21.63
C LYS A 17 0.05 14.09 -22.39
N THR A 18 -1.16 13.81 -21.89
CA THR A 18 -2.13 12.91 -22.54
C THR A 18 -2.54 13.43 -23.92
N HIS A 19 -2.84 14.74 -24.03
CA HIS A 19 -3.14 15.39 -25.31
C HIS A 19 -1.98 15.31 -26.31
N GLN A 20 -0.75 15.46 -25.83
CA GLN A 20 0.45 15.43 -26.67
C GLN A 20 0.93 13.99 -26.95
N GLY A 21 0.27 12.97 -26.39
CA GLY A 21 0.70 11.57 -26.49
C GLY A 21 2.05 11.30 -25.80
N ILE A 22 2.44 12.13 -24.84
CA ILE A 22 3.70 12.01 -24.09
C ILE A 22 3.46 11.12 -22.88
N TRP A 23 3.82 9.84 -23.01
CA TRP A 23 3.63 8.82 -21.96
C TRP A 23 4.91 8.44 -21.25
N LEU A 24 6.03 8.56 -21.97
CA LEU A 24 7.39 8.21 -21.56
C LEU A 24 8.28 9.41 -21.91
N GLY A 25 7.90 10.58 -21.42
CA GLY A 25 8.68 11.80 -21.64
C GLY A 25 9.98 11.75 -20.84
N ARG A 26 11.03 12.41 -21.36
CA ARG A 26 12.28 12.63 -20.64
C ARG A 26 12.06 13.25 -19.24
N ASP A 27 10.96 13.99 -19.08
CA ASP A 27 10.62 14.78 -17.90
C ASP A 27 9.33 14.28 -17.19
N THR A 28 9.12 12.96 -17.08
CA THR A 28 8.04 12.37 -16.27
C THR A 28 8.34 12.45 -14.76
N VAL A 29 8.60 13.65 -14.27
CA VAL A 29 9.02 13.90 -12.89
C VAL A 29 7.85 14.49 -12.10
N PHE A 30 6.83 13.68 -11.84
CA PHE A 30 5.88 14.07 -10.81
C PHE A 30 5.19 12.86 -10.20
N THR A 31 5.31 12.69 -8.87
CA THR A 31 4.72 11.77 -7.87
C THR A 31 4.25 10.35 -8.29
N TYR A 32 3.73 10.14 -9.50
CA TYR A 32 3.30 8.88 -10.11
C TYR A 32 4.16 8.52 -11.32
N GLY A 33 4.50 7.24 -11.45
CA GLY A 33 5.37 6.71 -12.51
C GLY A 33 4.66 6.48 -13.86
N PRO A 34 5.43 6.11 -14.89
CA PRO A 34 4.96 6.02 -16.27
C PRO A 34 3.81 5.01 -16.48
N LEU A 35 3.78 3.91 -15.71
CA LEU A 35 2.69 2.93 -15.82
C LEU A 35 1.38 3.50 -15.27
N PHE A 36 1.43 4.22 -14.15
CA PHE A 36 0.24 4.88 -13.60
C PHE A 36 -0.32 5.90 -14.58
N GLN A 37 0.55 6.75 -15.14
CA GLN A 37 0.18 7.76 -16.12
C GLN A 37 -0.48 7.13 -17.36
N LYS A 38 0.13 6.08 -17.91
CA LYS A 38 -0.42 5.35 -19.07
C LYS A 38 -1.78 4.72 -18.79
N LEU A 39 -1.96 4.10 -17.63
CA LEU A 39 -3.23 3.46 -17.25
C LEU A 39 -4.34 4.50 -17.05
N LEU A 40 -4.03 5.59 -16.35
CA LEU A 40 -5.00 6.64 -16.05
C LEU A 40 -5.50 7.33 -17.32
N SER A 41 -4.61 7.59 -18.25
CA SER A 41 -4.95 8.35 -19.45
C SER A 41 -5.53 7.52 -20.60
N TRP A 42 -5.59 6.19 -20.45
CA TRP A 42 -6.19 5.31 -21.45
C TRP A 42 -7.65 5.66 -21.76
N GLY A 43 -8.45 5.94 -20.72
CA GLY A 43 -9.86 6.33 -20.84
C GLY A 43 -10.04 7.69 -21.53
N PRO A 44 -9.45 8.78 -20.99
CA PRO A 44 -9.51 10.11 -21.62
C PRO A 44 -9.06 10.11 -23.08
N SER A 45 -7.99 9.38 -23.42
CA SER A 45 -7.49 9.28 -24.81
C SER A 45 -8.48 8.65 -25.79
N ARG A 46 -9.46 7.87 -25.31
CA ARG A 46 -10.47 7.18 -26.13
C ARG A 46 -11.78 7.97 -26.26
N HIS A 47 -12.11 8.79 -25.26
CA HIS A 47 -13.42 9.42 -25.12
C HIS A 47 -13.40 10.95 -25.20
N GLY A 48 -12.24 11.53 -25.49
CA GLY A 48 -12.04 12.97 -25.52
C GLY A 48 -11.38 13.48 -24.24
N THR A 49 -10.36 14.29 -24.41
CA THR A 49 -9.46 14.73 -23.34
C THR A 49 -9.87 16.13 -22.87
N SER A 50 -10.62 16.19 -21.78
CA SER A 50 -10.87 17.43 -21.02
C SER A 50 -10.40 17.27 -19.57
N LEU A 51 -10.14 18.38 -18.89
CA LEU A 51 -9.79 18.37 -17.47
C LEU A 51 -10.86 17.64 -16.63
N GLY A 52 -12.15 17.90 -16.91
CA GLY A 52 -13.26 17.24 -16.24
C GLY A 52 -13.31 15.73 -16.49
N SER A 53 -13.15 15.29 -17.74
CA SER A 53 -13.11 13.87 -18.07
C SER A 53 -11.96 13.16 -17.36
N PHE A 54 -10.80 13.80 -17.30
CA PHE A 54 -9.62 13.28 -16.65
C PHE A 54 -9.84 13.08 -15.14
N TYR A 55 -10.44 14.05 -14.46
CA TYR A 55 -10.78 13.89 -13.04
C TYR A 55 -11.79 12.75 -12.82
N ILE A 56 -12.81 12.60 -13.66
CA ILE A 56 -13.75 11.46 -13.55
C ILE A 56 -13.01 10.13 -13.68
N TYR A 57 -12.15 9.99 -14.67
CA TYR A 57 -11.35 8.77 -14.86
C TYR A 57 -10.37 8.56 -13.71
N LEU A 58 -9.78 9.61 -13.15
CA LEU A 58 -8.93 9.53 -11.96
C LEU A 58 -9.70 8.95 -10.78
N TRP A 59 -10.90 9.47 -10.50
CA TRP A 59 -11.77 8.98 -9.42
C TRP A 59 -12.10 7.51 -9.60
N VAL A 60 -12.59 7.12 -10.79
CA VAL A 60 -12.97 5.73 -11.09
C VAL A 60 -11.76 4.81 -11.02
N PHE A 61 -10.63 5.22 -11.62
CA PHE A 61 -9.41 4.42 -11.67
C PHE A 61 -8.87 4.16 -10.26
N GLN A 62 -8.67 5.21 -9.47
CA GLN A 62 -8.14 5.06 -8.12
C GLN A 62 -9.10 4.27 -7.23
N TYR A 63 -10.41 4.55 -7.24
CA TYR A 63 -11.38 3.76 -6.47
C TYR A 63 -11.37 2.28 -6.86
N SER A 64 -11.29 1.98 -8.16
CA SER A 64 -11.17 0.60 -8.66
C SER A 64 -9.87 -0.06 -8.19
N THR A 65 -8.74 0.66 -8.25
CA THR A 65 -7.46 0.13 -7.78
C THR A 65 -7.44 -0.10 -6.27
N ILE A 66 -8.16 0.69 -5.49
CA ILE A 66 -8.35 0.51 -4.05
C ILE A 66 -9.04 -0.84 -3.79
N ILE A 67 -10.20 -1.04 -4.43
CA ILE A 67 -10.97 -2.29 -4.29
C ILE A 67 -10.13 -3.49 -4.69
N ILE A 68 -9.46 -3.43 -5.85
CA ILE A 68 -8.63 -4.52 -6.37
C ILE A 68 -7.48 -4.82 -5.40
N SER A 69 -6.79 -3.81 -4.89
CA SER A 69 -5.65 -4.00 -4.00
C SER A 69 -6.07 -4.60 -2.65
N ILE A 70 -7.18 -4.14 -2.07
CA ILE A 70 -7.74 -4.70 -0.84
C ILE A 70 -8.23 -6.13 -1.08
N TYR A 71 -8.88 -6.38 -2.20
CA TYR A 71 -9.30 -7.72 -2.60
C TYR A 71 -8.09 -8.66 -2.71
N VAL A 72 -7.02 -8.24 -3.39
CA VAL A 72 -5.78 -9.02 -3.50
C VAL A 72 -5.19 -9.26 -2.12
N ALA A 73 -5.05 -8.23 -1.29
CA ALA A 73 -4.55 -8.37 0.08
C ALA A 73 -5.38 -9.39 0.87
N GLY A 74 -6.71 -9.28 0.87
CA GLY A 74 -7.62 -10.22 1.54
C GLY A 74 -7.56 -11.64 0.96
N ALA A 75 -7.53 -11.78 -0.36
CA ALA A 75 -7.46 -13.07 -1.05
C ALA A 75 -6.17 -13.83 -0.71
N PHE A 76 -5.05 -13.12 -0.56
CA PHE A 76 -3.77 -13.71 -0.20
C PHE A 76 -3.63 -13.86 1.32
N LEU A 77 -3.96 -12.87 2.16
CA LEU A 77 -3.82 -12.97 3.61
C LEU A 77 -4.81 -13.98 4.22
N LEU A 78 -6.07 -13.92 3.82
CA LEU A 78 -7.18 -14.69 4.40
C LEU A 78 -7.59 -15.89 3.53
N ARG A 79 -6.69 -16.39 2.65
CA ARG A 79 -6.96 -17.52 1.74
C ARG A 79 -7.55 -18.76 2.42
N ARG A 80 -7.13 -19.01 3.66
CA ARG A 80 -7.53 -20.19 4.44
C ARG A 80 -8.87 -20.01 5.16
N GLN A 81 -9.40 -18.80 5.17
CA GLN A 81 -10.69 -18.48 5.77
C GLN A 81 -11.81 -18.60 4.73
N SER A 82 -13.05 -18.68 5.22
CA SER A 82 -14.23 -18.74 4.36
C SER A 82 -14.36 -17.51 3.47
N SER A 83 -15.07 -17.64 2.35
CA SER A 83 -15.29 -16.54 1.41
C SER A 83 -15.99 -15.34 2.06
N TRP A 84 -16.92 -15.57 2.99
CA TRP A 84 -17.62 -14.49 3.68
C TRP A 84 -16.66 -13.63 4.53
N VAL A 85 -15.63 -14.22 5.16
CA VAL A 85 -14.62 -13.46 5.94
C VAL A 85 -13.80 -12.56 5.02
N ARG A 86 -13.47 -13.05 3.82
CA ARG A 86 -12.76 -12.25 2.81
C ARG A 86 -13.61 -11.11 2.26
N VAL A 87 -14.91 -11.34 2.05
CA VAL A 87 -15.87 -10.31 1.64
C VAL A 87 -16.07 -9.30 2.77
N PHE A 88 -16.20 -9.75 4.01
CA PHE A 88 -16.27 -8.89 5.19
C PHE A 88 -15.04 -7.99 5.29
N TYR A 89 -13.84 -8.55 5.15
CA TYR A 89 -12.59 -7.79 5.12
C TYR A 89 -12.57 -6.72 4.02
N LEU A 90 -12.98 -7.09 2.80
CA LEU A 90 -13.05 -6.16 1.67
C LEU A 90 -14.01 -5.00 1.94
N LEU A 91 -15.26 -5.31 2.32
CA LEU A 91 -16.28 -4.29 2.58
C LEU A 91 -15.88 -3.40 3.75
N LEU A 92 -15.39 -4.00 4.83
CA LEU A 92 -14.93 -3.28 6.01
C LEU A 92 -13.86 -2.25 5.65
N LEU A 93 -12.81 -2.69 4.95
CA LEU A 93 -11.71 -1.80 4.63
C LEU A 93 -12.11 -0.75 3.60
N THR A 94 -12.76 -1.14 2.50
CA THR A 94 -13.13 -0.22 1.43
C THR A 94 -14.15 0.83 1.86
N VAL A 95 -15.14 0.46 2.68
CA VAL A 95 -16.25 1.36 3.05
C VAL A 95 -15.91 2.21 4.27
N PHE A 96 -15.23 1.64 5.28
CA PHE A 96 -15.10 2.29 6.59
C PHE A 96 -13.70 2.76 6.93
N TRP A 97 -12.65 2.12 6.41
CA TRP A 97 -11.27 2.39 6.83
C TRP A 97 -10.40 3.05 5.78
N VAL A 98 -10.70 2.90 4.50
CA VAL A 98 -10.02 3.68 3.46
C VAL A 98 -10.40 5.14 3.68
N PRO A 99 -9.42 6.03 3.92
CA PRO A 99 -9.70 7.45 4.08
C PRO A 99 -9.94 8.04 2.69
N ILE A 100 -11.18 7.93 2.22
CA ILE A 100 -11.64 8.57 0.98
C ILE A 100 -11.86 10.06 1.30
N ASN A 101 -10.78 10.84 1.32
CA ASN A 101 -10.84 12.30 1.45
C ASN A 101 -10.97 12.95 0.06
N TRP A 102 -11.21 14.27 0.03
CA TRP A 102 -11.33 15.09 -1.20
C TRP A 102 -10.13 15.00 -2.16
N ILE A 103 -8.98 14.54 -1.65
CA ILE A 103 -7.84 14.09 -2.44
C ILE A 103 -7.75 12.58 -2.23
N LEU A 104 -8.14 11.83 -3.25
CA LEU A 104 -8.24 10.37 -3.25
C LEU A 104 -7.07 9.64 -2.57
N PHE A 105 -7.39 8.49 -2.01
CA PHE A 105 -6.41 7.58 -1.43
C PHE A 105 -5.45 7.04 -2.48
N ASP A 106 -4.16 7.14 -2.18
CA ASP A 106 -3.09 6.93 -3.14
C ASP A 106 -2.78 5.43 -3.31
N ILE A 107 -2.81 4.95 -4.56
CA ILE A 107 -2.38 3.58 -4.95
C ILE A 107 -0.98 3.24 -4.41
N LYS A 108 -0.16 4.28 -4.12
CA LYS A 108 1.20 4.17 -3.60
C LYS A 108 1.39 3.29 -2.38
N LEU A 109 0.39 3.16 -1.49
CA LEU A 109 0.50 2.27 -0.32
C LEU A 109 -0.34 1.00 -0.42
N LEU A 110 -1.43 1.03 -1.17
CA LEU A 110 -2.26 -0.17 -1.37
C LEU A 110 -1.58 -1.19 -2.27
N PHE A 111 -0.88 -0.74 -3.31
CA PHE A 111 -0.15 -1.64 -4.18
C PHE A 111 0.98 -2.38 -3.43
N PRO A 112 1.82 -1.71 -2.62
CA PRO A 112 2.76 -2.39 -1.73
C PRO A 112 2.10 -3.36 -0.75
N LEU A 113 0.94 -3.03 -0.16
CA LEU A 113 0.21 -3.95 0.72
C LEU A 113 -0.21 -5.22 -0.02
N GLY A 114 -0.72 -5.09 -1.26
CA GLY A 114 -1.01 -6.22 -2.13
C GLY A 114 0.23 -7.05 -2.48
N CYS A 115 1.33 -6.40 -2.87
CA CYS A 115 2.61 -7.04 -3.14
C CYS A 115 3.12 -7.80 -1.92
N PHE A 116 3.08 -7.18 -0.74
CA PHE A 116 3.48 -7.78 0.53
C PHE A 116 2.65 -9.04 0.84
N ALA A 117 1.33 -8.99 0.66
CA ALA A 117 0.47 -10.17 0.83
C ALA A 117 0.85 -11.32 -0.13
N ILE A 118 1.23 -10.99 -1.37
CA ILE A 118 1.75 -11.96 -2.35
C ILE A 118 3.11 -12.52 -1.89
N PHE A 119 4.03 -11.67 -1.43
CA PHE A 119 5.37 -12.08 -0.95
C PHE A 119 5.29 -13.07 0.21
N LEU A 120 4.40 -12.83 1.17
CA LEU A 120 4.13 -13.77 2.28
C LEU A 120 3.70 -15.16 1.78
N ARG A 121 2.98 -15.22 0.66
CA ARG A 121 2.61 -16.50 0.04
C ARG A 121 3.74 -17.13 -0.74
N MET A 122 4.61 -16.32 -1.32
CA MET A 122 5.81 -16.76 -2.03
C MET A 122 6.95 -17.20 -1.11
N LEU A 123 6.80 -17.13 0.22
CA LEU A 123 7.74 -17.71 1.17
C LEU A 123 8.04 -19.19 0.84
N PRO A 124 9.30 -19.55 0.60
CA PRO A 124 9.69 -20.91 0.26
C PRO A 124 9.54 -21.85 1.45
N ALA A 125 9.13 -23.09 1.17
CA ALA A 125 9.23 -24.17 2.16
C ALA A 125 10.70 -24.58 2.34
N PRO A 126 11.06 -25.19 3.50
CA PRO A 126 12.35 -25.85 3.67
C PRO A 126 12.58 -26.88 2.54
N GLY A 127 13.78 -26.93 1.97
CA GLY A 127 14.13 -27.87 0.90
C GLY A 127 13.59 -27.51 -0.50
N THR A 128 13.13 -26.27 -0.71
CA THR A 128 12.75 -25.81 -2.05
C THR A 128 13.96 -25.80 -2.99
N GLY A 129 13.81 -26.44 -4.16
CA GLY A 129 14.88 -26.48 -5.17
C GLY A 129 15.21 -25.10 -5.73
N PHE A 130 16.45 -24.94 -6.19
CA PHE A 130 17.00 -23.68 -6.70
C PHE A 130 16.11 -23.02 -7.78
N TRP A 131 15.65 -23.78 -8.78
CA TRP A 131 14.79 -23.25 -9.86
C TRP A 131 13.45 -22.68 -9.35
N SER A 132 12.89 -23.26 -8.29
CA SER A 132 11.68 -22.73 -7.65
C SER A 132 11.96 -21.40 -6.96
N LEU A 133 13.13 -21.27 -6.33
CA LEU A 133 13.60 -20.01 -5.74
C LEU A 133 13.84 -18.95 -6.82
N CYS A 134 14.49 -19.30 -7.93
CA CYS A 134 14.68 -18.39 -9.08
C CYS A 134 13.37 -17.86 -9.63
N ARG A 135 12.39 -18.74 -9.86
CA ARG A 135 11.06 -18.32 -10.34
C ARG A 135 10.38 -17.34 -9.38
N ARG A 136 10.41 -17.63 -8.08
CA ARG A 136 9.83 -16.74 -7.06
C ARG A 136 10.56 -15.40 -6.99
N ALA A 137 11.89 -15.42 -7.00
CA ALA A 137 12.72 -14.22 -7.03
C ALA A 137 12.42 -13.34 -8.25
N GLY A 138 12.30 -13.94 -9.44
CA GLY A 138 11.91 -13.22 -10.66
C GLY A 138 10.52 -12.60 -10.58
N MET A 139 9.52 -13.32 -10.05
CA MET A 139 8.16 -12.78 -9.85
C MET A 139 8.16 -11.60 -8.88
N VAL A 140 8.88 -11.72 -7.75
CA VAL A 140 8.99 -10.64 -6.76
C VAL A 140 9.71 -9.43 -7.36
N ALA A 141 10.82 -9.63 -8.07
CA ALA A 141 11.54 -8.55 -8.74
C ALA A 141 10.63 -7.81 -9.74
N THR A 142 9.81 -8.56 -10.47
CA THR A 142 8.83 -7.99 -11.41
C THR A 142 7.78 -7.15 -10.67
N LEU A 143 7.26 -7.63 -9.54
CA LEU A 143 6.30 -6.86 -8.72
C LEU A 143 6.91 -5.57 -8.18
N ILE A 144 8.17 -5.59 -7.74
CA ILE A 144 8.89 -4.38 -7.29
C ILE A 144 9.10 -3.42 -8.46
N ALA A 145 9.51 -3.93 -9.63
CA ALA A 145 9.67 -3.12 -10.83
C ALA A 145 8.35 -2.45 -11.26
N VAL A 146 7.24 -3.20 -11.27
CA VAL A 146 5.91 -2.64 -11.51
C VAL A 146 5.56 -1.59 -10.46
N ALA A 147 5.89 -1.81 -9.18
CA ALA A 147 5.67 -0.82 -8.13
C ALA A 147 6.40 0.49 -8.43
N PHE A 148 7.69 0.45 -8.80
CA PHE A 148 8.43 1.65 -9.24
C PHE A 148 7.81 2.33 -10.46
N LEU A 149 7.31 1.57 -11.43
CA LEU A 149 6.63 2.11 -12.60
C LEU A 149 5.26 2.73 -12.25
N ILE A 150 4.61 2.31 -11.16
CA ILE A 150 3.39 2.95 -10.63
C ILE A 150 3.76 4.24 -9.89
N SER A 151 4.78 4.20 -9.04
CA SER A 151 5.34 5.36 -8.34
C SER A 151 6.63 4.97 -7.60
N GLY A 152 7.57 5.90 -7.48
CA GLY A 152 8.79 5.71 -6.69
C GLY A 152 8.55 5.19 -5.28
N ASP A 153 7.58 5.78 -4.59
CA ASP A 153 7.27 5.41 -3.21
C ASP A 153 6.74 3.98 -3.11
N ALA A 154 5.85 3.59 -4.04
CA ALA A 154 5.35 2.22 -4.10
C ALA A 154 6.49 1.23 -4.31
N GLY A 155 7.46 1.58 -5.16
CA GLY A 155 8.71 0.85 -5.36
C GLY A 155 9.51 0.69 -4.07
N ILE A 156 9.78 1.78 -3.37
CA ILE A 156 10.54 1.79 -2.11
C ILE A 156 9.84 0.95 -1.04
N TYR A 157 8.53 1.15 -0.82
CA TYR A 157 7.76 0.37 0.15
C TYR A 157 7.73 -1.12 -0.21
N SER A 158 7.62 -1.47 -1.49
CA SER A 158 7.64 -2.86 -1.94
C SER A 158 9.02 -3.50 -1.77
N ALA A 159 10.10 -2.75 -2.00
CA ALA A 159 11.47 -3.21 -1.77
C ALA A 159 11.75 -3.40 -0.27
N ALA A 160 11.31 -2.46 0.58
CA ALA A 160 11.44 -2.57 2.03
C ALA A 160 10.62 -3.75 2.59
N ALA A 161 9.40 -3.94 2.07
CA ALA A 161 8.56 -5.10 2.38
C ALA A 161 9.27 -6.41 2.07
N LEU A 162 9.99 -6.49 0.95
CA LEU A 162 10.74 -7.68 0.58
C LEU A 162 11.88 -7.97 1.55
N ALA A 163 12.65 -6.94 1.91
CA ALA A 163 13.79 -7.04 2.81
C ALA A 163 13.37 -7.58 4.19
N GLY A 164 12.16 -7.22 4.65
CA GLY A 164 11.59 -7.71 5.92
C GLY A 164 11.13 -9.18 5.90
N VAL A 165 11.05 -9.85 4.75
CA VAL A 165 10.32 -11.13 4.62
C VAL A 165 11.14 -12.29 4.05
N THR A 166 12.20 -12.06 3.26
CA THR A 166 12.70 -13.13 2.37
C THR A 166 14.16 -13.56 2.55
N LYS A 167 14.40 -14.85 2.30
CA LYS A 167 15.74 -15.49 2.29
C LYS A 167 16.48 -15.36 0.96
N TYR A 168 15.83 -14.84 -0.08
CA TYR A 168 16.35 -14.79 -1.46
C TYR A 168 16.48 -13.36 -1.98
N VAL A 169 16.65 -12.39 -1.07
CA VAL A 169 16.80 -10.96 -1.39
C VAL A 169 17.90 -10.73 -2.43
N ALA A 170 19.05 -11.41 -2.31
CA ALA A 170 20.15 -11.27 -3.28
C ALA A 170 19.75 -11.72 -4.70
N LEU A 171 19.03 -12.83 -4.81
CA LEU A 171 18.56 -13.35 -6.10
C LEU A 171 17.49 -12.42 -6.70
N THR A 172 16.56 -11.94 -5.88
CA THR A 172 15.58 -10.94 -6.31
C THR A 172 16.28 -9.65 -6.75
N GLY A 173 17.29 -9.20 -6.02
CA GLY A 173 18.11 -8.05 -6.38
C GLY A 173 18.81 -8.23 -7.72
N SER A 174 19.29 -9.43 -8.02
CA SER A 174 19.90 -9.77 -9.31
C SER A 174 18.89 -9.68 -10.47
N TYR A 175 17.68 -10.25 -10.29
CA TYR A 175 16.60 -10.11 -11.28
C TYR A 175 16.16 -8.66 -11.44
N PHE A 176 16.03 -7.93 -10.34
CA PHE A 176 15.65 -6.53 -10.35
C PHE A 176 16.69 -5.67 -11.08
N PHE A 177 17.98 -5.95 -10.87
CA PHE A 177 19.07 -5.31 -11.60
C PHE A 177 18.95 -5.53 -13.11
N VAL A 178 18.62 -6.74 -13.57
CA VAL A 178 18.34 -6.99 -14.99
C VAL A 178 17.12 -6.19 -15.47
N LEU A 179 16.04 -6.15 -14.68
CA LEU A 179 14.84 -5.38 -15.00
C LEU A 179 15.12 -3.87 -15.09
N VAL A 180 16.05 -3.34 -14.31
CA VAL A 180 16.49 -1.94 -14.39
C VAL A 180 17.00 -1.62 -15.80
N PHE A 181 17.88 -2.45 -16.37
CA PHE A 181 18.37 -2.25 -17.75
C PHE A 181 17.27 -2.41 -18.80
N ILE A 182 16.35 -3.36 -18.61
CA ILE A 182 15.20 -3.55 -19.50
C ILE A 182 14.34 -2.29 -19.48
N ILE A 183 14.02 -1.75 -18.30
CA ILE A 183 13.23 -0.53 -18.14
C ILE A 183 13.96 0.66 -18.77
N ASN A 184 15.27 0.83 -18.52
CA ASN A 184 16.06 1.88 -19.16
C ASN A 184 16.01 1.81 -20.70
N GLY A 185 16.15 0.60 -21.26
CA GLY A 185 16.05 0.37 -22.70
C GLY A 185 14.65 0.65 -23.26
N LEU A 186 13.58 0.43 -22.48
CA LEU A 186 12.21 0.74 -22.88
C LEU A 186 11.88 2.24 -22.80
N LEU A 187 12.49 2.95 -21.84
CA LEU A 187 12.28 4.39 -21.63
C LEU A 187 13.23 5.26 -22.46
N GLY A 188 14.34 4.70 -22.95
CA GLY A 188 15.36 5.43 -23.69
C GLY A 188 16.53 4.54 -24.05
N LYS A 189 17.70 4.77 -23.44
CA LYS A 189 18.91 3.96 -23.66
C LYS A 189 19.14 3.02 -22.48
N VAL A 190 19.69 1.84 -22.74
CA VAL A 190 19.96 0.82 -21.70
C VAL A 190 20.78 1.34 -20.52
N LEU A 191 21.73 2.25 -20.76
CA LEU A 191 22.58 2.86 -19.73
C LEU A 191 22.11 4.25 -19.28
N ASP A 192 20.89 4.65 -19.64
CA ASP A 192 20.29 5.89 -19.18
C ASP A 192 19.50 5.64 -17.89
N PHE A 193 20.06 6.05 -16.76
CA PHE A 193 19.49 5.87 -15.42
C PHE A 193 18.70 7.08 -14.93
N HIS A 194 18.37 8.02 -15.83
CA HIS A 194 17.65 9.23 -15.48
C HIS A 194 16.37 8.96 -14.68
N PHE A 195 15.53 8.04 -15.15
CA PHE A 195 14.29 7.63 -14.48
C PHE A 195 14.52 7.24 -13.01
N TRP A 196 15.52 6.40 -12.73
CA TRP A 196 15.81 5.92 -11.38
C TRP A 196 16.36 7.03 -10.49
N ARG A 197 17.23 7.88 -11.03
CA ARG A 197 17.79 9.03 -10.32
C ARG A 197 16.71 10.02 -9.94
N GLU A 198 15.85 10.40 -10.89
CA GLU A 198 14.74 11.32 -10.65
C GLU A 198 13.69 10.74 -9.70
N THR A 199 13.38 9.45 -9.85
CA THR A 199 12.49 8.76 -8.92
C THR A 199 13.03 8.83 -7.49
N TYR A 200 14.33 8.62 -7.31
CA TYR A 200 14.99 8.78 -6.02
C TYR A 200 14.95 10.23 -5.53
N GLU A 201 15.31 11.20 -6.38
CA GLU A 201 15.32 12.64 -6.04
C GLU A 201 13.93 13.15 -5.65
N VAL A 202 12.87 12.76 -6.37
CA VAL A 202 11.49 13.09 -6.02
C VAL A 202 11.13 12.43 -4.69
N SER A 203 11.37 11.12 -4.56
CA SER A 203 11.05 10.42 -3.32
C SER A 203 11.86 10.94 -2.14
N SER A 204 13.09 11.46 -2.29
CA SER A 204 13.93 11.98 -1.21
C SER A 204 13.70 13.46 -0.90
N HIS A 205 13.42 14.30 -1.89
CA HIS A 205 13.24 15.74 -1.70
C HIS A 205 11.78 16.12 -1.51
N TYR A 206 10.88 15.70 -2.41
CA TYR A 206 9.49 16.18 -2.41
C TYR A 206 8.73 15.75 -1.16
N ARG A 207 8.96 14.52 -0.67
CA ARG A 207 8.30 14.01 0.54
C ARG A 207 9.06 14.26 1.82
N TRP A 208 10.39 14.08 1.86
CA TRP A 208 11.15 14.06 3.13
C TRP A 208 11.55 15.44 3.63
N SER A 209 11.38 16.50 2.84
CA SER A 209 11.81 17.84 3.24
C SER A 209 10.72 18.68 3.92
N GLN A 210 9.44 18.28 3.87
CA GLN A 210 8.33 19.06 4.44
C GLN A 210 7.84 18.46 5.76
N ALA A 211 8.59 18.72 6.83
CA ALA A 211 8.18 18.38 8.19
C ALA A 211 6.97 19.22 8.60
N VAL A 212 5.78 18.63 8.53
CA VAL A 212 4.53 19.22 9.04
C VAL A 212 4.18 18.57 10.38
N ARG A 213 3.96 19.39 11.40
CA ARG A 213 3.59 18.92 12.75
C ARG A 213 2.16 18.37 12.75
N MET A 214 1.94 17.28 13.47
CA MET A 214 0.61 16.71 13.69
C MET A 214 -0.27 17.70 14.47
N PHE A 215 -1.52 17.85 14.05
CA PHE A 215 -2.51 18.56 14.85
C PHE A 215 -2.71 17.86 16.21
N PRO A 216 -2.91 18.61 17.31
CA PRO A 216 -3.07 18.03 18.64
C PRO A 216 -4.19 16.97 18.72
N GLU A 217 -5.31 17.19 18.03
CA GLU A 217 -6.46 16.29 17.99
C GLU A 217 -6.10 14.95 17.33
N MET A 218 -5.30 15.01 16.25
CA MET A 218 -4.83 13.83 15.51
C MET A 218 -3.77 13.05 16.27
N THR A 219 -3.03 13.69 17.17
CA THR A 219 -1.98 13.04 17.97
C THR A 219 -2.57 11.96 18.88
N SER A 220 -3.68 12.27 19.55
CA SER A 220 -4.37 11.32 20.42
C SER A 220 -4.95 10.14 19.62
N ILE A 221 -5.55 10.42 18.46
CA ILE A 221 -6.12 9.39 17.58
C ILE A 221 -5.02 8.48 17.04
N PHE A 222 -3.91 9.06 16.60
CA PHE A 222 -2.75 8.34 16.13
C PHE A 222 -2.25 7.35 17.17
N TRP A 223 -1.93 7.82 18.39
CA TRP A 223 -1.42 6.95 19.44
C TRP A 223 -2.43 5.90 19.89
N LEU A 224 -3.72 6.23 19.89
CA LEU A 224 -4.78 5.26 20.17
C LEU A 224 -4.80 4.14 19.13
N VAL A 225 -4.79 4.48 17.84
CA VAL A 225 -4.77 3.49 16.75
C VAL A 225 -3.49 2.66 16.79
N VAL A 226 -2.32 3.29 16.99
CA VAL A 226 -1.04 2.57 17.15
C VAL A 226 -1.11 1.58 18.31
N THR A 227 -1.63 2.02 19.46
CA THR A 227 -1.77 1.17 20.65
C THR A 227 -2.71 0.00 20.38
N LEU A 228 -3.87 0.22 19.75
CA LEU A 228 -4.81 -0.83 19.40
C LEU A 228 -4.18 -1.87 18.45
N ASN A 229 -3.45 -1.41 17.44
CA ASN A 229 -2.72 -2.31 16.54
C ASN A 229 -1.67 -3.13 17.31
N LEU A 230 -0.85 -2.50 18.15
CA LEU A 230 0.14 -3.20 18.97
C LEU A 230 -0.50 -4.24 19.89
N VAL A 231 -1.65 -3.93 20.51
CA VAL A 231 -2.41 -4.88 21.33
C VAL A 231 -2.83 -6.10 20.52
N VAL A 232 -3.30 -5.92 19.27
CA VAL A 232 -3.63 -7.05 18.37
C VAL A 232 -2.39 -7.91 18.09
N PHE A 233 -1.25 -7.29 17.78
CA PHE A 233 -0.02 -8.03 17.51
C PHE A 233 0.50 -8.77 18.75
N LEU A 234 0.45 -8.14 19.93
CA LEU A 234 0.82 -8.74 21.21
C LEU A 234 -0.12 -9.88 21.61
N TRP A 235 -1.42 -9.70 21.42
CA TRP A 235 -2.41 -10.74 21.64
C TRP A 235 -2.11 -11.97 20.79
N GLN A 236 -1.86 -11.77 19.49
CA GLN A 236 -1.51 -12.85 18.59
C GLN A 236 -0.17 -13.51 18.96
N TRP A 237 0.82 -12.74 19.43
CA TRP A 237 2.07 -13.26 19.96
C TRP A 237 1.85 -14.16 21.19
N MET A 238 1.00 -13.75 22.14
CA MET A 238 0.67 -14.57 23.31
C MET A 238 0.05 -15.91 22.91
N ILE A 239 -0.86 -15.90 21.92
CA ILE A 239 -1.45 -17.13 21.36
C ILE A 239 -0.34 -17.99 20.74
N HIS A 240 0.52 -17.39 19.92
CA HIS A 240 1.61 -18.12 19.27
C HIS A 240 2.63 -18.71 20.23
N SER A 241 2.88 -18.04 21.36
CA SER A 241 3.82 -18.48 22.40
C SER A 241 3.29 -19.67 23.19
N ARG A 242 1.97 -19.78 23.35
CA ARG A 242 1.31 -20.90 24.06
C ARG A 242 1.08 -22.14 23.18
N MET A 243 1.29 -22.03 21.87
CA MET A 243 1.11 -23.12 20.91
C MET A 243 2.45 -23.49 20.25
N PRO A 244 3.29 -24.31 20.92
CA PRO A 244 4.61 -24.68 20.41
C PRO A 244 4.56 -25.46 19.08
N SER A 245 3.43 -26.08 18.74
CA SER A 245 3.20 -26.81 17.48
C SER A 245 2.87 -25.91 16.28
N LEU A 246 2.82 -24.58 16.45
CA LEU A 246 2.52 -23.68 15.34
C LEU A 246 3.58 -23.77 14.24
N PRO A 247 3.17 -23.80 12.95
CA PRO A 247 4.10 -23.81 11.84
C PRO A 247 5.02 -22.58 11.90
N SER A 248 6.33 -22.79 11.71
CA SER A 248 7.35 -21.71 11.63
C SER A 248 6.91 -20.57 10.70
N ARG A 249 6.23 -20.91 9.60
CA ARG A 249 5.65 -19.95 8.65
C ARG A 249 4.66 -18.97 9.26
N ALA A 250 3.85 -19.38 10.24
CA ALA A 250 2.89 -18.49 10.91
C ALA A 250 3.61 -17.40 11.72
N ARG A 251 4.68 -17.76 12.44
CA ARG A 251 5.52 -16.81 13.19
C ARG A 251 6.27 -15.86 12.26
N THR A 252 6.85 -16.36 11.17
CA THR A 252 7.49 -15.52 10.15
C THR A 252 6.51 -14.56 9.51
N THR A 253 5.29 -15.03 9.20
CA THR A 253 4.23 -14.19 8.62
C THR A 253 3.81 -13.09 9.60
N TRP A 254 3.62 -13.42 10.88
CA TRP A 254 3.29 -12.43 11.91
C TRP A 254 4.39 -11.37 12.09
N LEU A 255 5.66 -11.79 12.21
CA LEU A 255 6.80 -10.86 12.31
C LEU A 255 6.91 -9.95 11.09
N ALA A 256 6.74 -10.53 9.90
CA ALA A 256 6.72 -9.79 8.63
C ALA A 256 5.61 -8.74 8.59
N MET A 257 4.39 -9.08 9.06
CA MET A 257 3.27 -8.14 9.11
C MET A 257 3.55 -7.00 10.08
N LEU A 258 4.18 -7.29 11.22
CA LEU A 258 4.57 -6.25 12.19
C LEU A 258 5.62 -5.32 11.60
N GLY A 259 6.69 -5.88 11.02
CA GLY A 259 7.78 -5.12 10.42
C GLY A 259 7.31 -4.25 9.26
N PHE A 260 6.49 -4.79 8.35
CA PHE A 260 5.92 -4.01 7.25
C PHE A 260 4.99 -2.90 7.75
N GLY A 261 4.16 -3.18 8.76
CA GLY A 261 3.33 -2.16 9.42
C GLY A 261 4.17 -1.00 9.94
N VAL A 262 5.26 -1.29 10.67
CA VAL A 262 6.18 -0.26 11.20
C VAL A 262 6.88 0.53 10.07
N VAL A 263 7.31 -0.14 9.00
CA VAL A 263 7.91 0.55 7.83
C VAL A 263 6.91 1.52 7.19
N CYS A 264 5.64 1.14 7.08
CA CYS A 264 4.61 2.02 6.52
C CYS A 264 4.37 3.27 7.38
N LEU A 265 4.71 3.23 8.67
CA LEU A 265 4.63 4.40 9.54
C LEU A 265 5.71 5.45 9.26
N GLN A 266 6.74 5.15 8.45
CA GLN A 266 7.79 6.12 8.14
C GLN A 266 7.24 7.38 7.47
N THR A 267 6.13 7.30 6.73
CA THR A 267 5.45 8.49 6.17
C THR A 267 5.10 9.52 7.24
N LEU A 268 4.78 9.08 8.45
CA LEU A 268 4.37 9.93 9.57
C LEU A 268 5.51 10.73 10.18
N LEU A 269 6.70 10.10 10.26
CA LEU A 269 7.90 10.74 10.82
C LEU A 269 8.34 11.94 9.99
N VAL A 270 7.94 11.93 8.73
CA VAL A 270 8.29 12.90 7.72
C VAL A 270 7.25 14.01 7.61
N SER A 271 5.97 13.65 7.48
CA SER A 271 4.87 14.61 7.48
C SER A 271 3.71 14.04 8.27
N SER A 272 3.32 14.73 9.34
CA SER A 272 2.24 14.30 10.23
C SER A 272 0.91 14.99 9.93
N GLU A 273 0.70 15.50 8.71
CA GLU A 273 -0.61 16.00 8.30
C GLU A 273 -1.63 14.85 8.21
N HIS A 274 -2.92 15.18 8.39
CA HIS A 274 -4.02 14.20 8.46
C HIS A 274 -3.96 13.13 7.36
N PHE A 275 -3.64 13.53 6.13
CA PHE A 275 -3.54 12.63 4.98
C PHE A 275 -2.42 11.60 5.12
N HIS A 276 -1.19 12.05 5.43
CA HIS A 276 -0.04 11.15 5.64
C HIS A 276 -0.23 10.24 6.85
N VAL A 277 -0.98 10.72 7.86
CA VAL A 277 -1.36 9.90 9.02
C VAL A 277 -2.28 8.76 8.65
N ALA A 278 -3.37 9.07 7.95
CA ALA A 278 -4.33 8.06 7.53
C ALA A 278 -3.69 7.07 6.55
N ILE A 279 -2.83 7.56 5.65
CA ILE A 279 -2.04 6.76 4.70
C ILE A 279 -1.10 5.78 5.42
N GLY A 280 -0.26 6.26 6.34
CA GLY A 280 0.69 5.41 7.05
C GLY A 280 0.04 4.37 7.96
N LEU A 281 -1.09 4.73 8.59
CA LEU A 281 -1.82 3.82 9.49
C LEU A 281 -2.61 2.75 8.74
N PHE A 282 -3.11 3.03 7.54
CA PHE A 282 -4.02 2.12 6.83
C PHE A 282 -3.43 0.71 6.61
N PRO A 283 -2.20 0.52 6.08
CA PRO A 283 -1.63 -0.82 5.95
C PRO A 283 -1.56 -1.56 7.28
N TRP A 284 -1.26 -0.86 8.38
CA TRP A 284 -1.18 -1.49 9.69
C TRP A 284 -2.54 -1.94 10.21
N ILE A 285 -3.57 -1.09 10.07
CA ILE A 285 -4.97 -1.42 10.37
C ILE A 285 -5.41 -2.64 9.54
N ALA A 286 -5.16 -2.60 8.23
CA ALA A 286 -5.51 -3.68 7.32
C ALA A 286 -4.86 -5.02 7.70
N LEU A 287 -3.61 -4.98 8.17
CA LEU A 287 -2.90 -6.17 8.66
C LEU A 287 -3.40 -6.65 10.02
N SER A 288 -3.71 -5.75 10.95
CA SER A 288 -4.29 -6.10 12.26
C SER A 288 -5.67 -6.74 12.13
N VAL A 289 -6.52 -6.18 11.27
CA VAL A 289 -7.82 -6.80 10.93
C VAL A 289 -7.59 -8.18 10.32
N ALA A 290 -6.64 -8.32 9.39
CA ALA A 290 -6.33 -9.63 8.80
C ALA A 290 -5.83 -10.64 9.86
N LEU A 291 -5.03 -10.21 10.84
CA LEU A 291 -4.60 -11.06 11.96
C LEU A 291 -5.78 -11.51 12.82
N LEU A 292 -6.66 -10.58 13.20
CA LEU A 292 -7.88 -10.91 13.97
C LEU A 292 -8.78 -11.89 13.24
N LEU A 293 -8.87 -11.78 11.91
CA LEU A 293 -9.62 -12.69 11.06
C LEU A 293 -8.88 -13.99 10.72
N GLY A 294 -7.66 -14.20 11.24
CA GLY A 294 -6.94 -15.47 11.14
C GLY A 294 -5.97 -15.59 9.97
N ALA A 295 -5.31 -14.51 9.54
CA ALA A 295 -4.34 -14.54 8.43
C ALA A 295 -3.16 -15.52 8.65
N THR A 296 -2.73 -15.71 9.91
CA THR A 296 -1.62 -16.61 10.26
C THR A 296 -2.07 -18.03 10.60
N GLU A 297 -3.38 -18.27 10.67
CA GLU A 297 -3.95 -19.51 11.18
C GLU A 297 -4.38 -20.44 10.05
N ILE A 298 -4.47 -21.74 10.35
CA ILE A 298 -5.02 -22.72 9.40
C ILE A 298 -6.54 -22.60 9.38
N GLN A 299 -7.15 -22.54 10.56
CA GLN A 299 -8.58 -22.35 10.75
C GLN A 299 -8.80 -21.73 12.13
N VAL A 300 -9.61 -20.67 12.19
CA VAL A 300 -10.02 -20.05 13.45
C VAL A 300 -11.28 -20.75 13.94
N SER A 301 -11.41 -21.00 15.24
CA SER A 301 -12.66 -21.51 15.80
C SER A 301 -13.79 -20.51 15.57
N PHE A 302 -15.02 -21.00 15.36
CA PHE A 302 -16.18 -20.15 15.08
C PHE A 302 -16.35 -19.05 16.15
N TRP A 303 -16.30 -19.43 17.43
CA TRP A 303 -16.42 -18.49 18.54
C TRP A 303 -15.35 -17.40 18.54
N ARG A 304 -14.10 -17.77 18.32
CA ARG A 304 -13.00 -16.79 18.28
C ARG A 304 -13.16 -15.86 17.08
N LEU A 305 -13.56 -16.39 15.93
CA LEU A 305 -13.83 -15.58 14.74
C LEU A 305 -14.97 -14.60 14.99
N MET A 306 -16.06 -15.02 15.63
CA MET A 306 -17.18 -14.13 15.98
C MET A 306 -16.75 -13.03 16.96
N VAL A 307 -15.97 -13.38 17.99
CA VAL A 307 -15.41 -12.38 18.92
C VAL A 307 -14.55 -11.37 18.16
N SER A 308 -13.68 -11.84 17.26
CA SER A 308 -12.84 -10.96 16.44
C SER A 308 -13.68 -10.06 15.53
N VAL A 309 -14.74 -10.57 14.90
CA VAL A 309 -15.67 -9.77 14.10
C VAL A 309 -16.36 -8.71 14.96
N CYS A 310 -16.87 -9.07 16.15
CA CYS A 310 -17.49 -8.11 17.07
C CYS A 310 -16.52 -7.03 17.51
N VAL A 311 -15.28 -7.38 17.88
CA VAL A 311 -14.24 -6.41 18.24
C VAL A 311 -13.95 -5.46 17.09
N VAL A 312 -13.76 -6.01 15.87
CA VAL A 312 -13.52 -5.21 14.68
C VAL A 312 -14.69 -4.27 14.38
N LEU A 313 -15.93 -4.74 14.52
CA LEU A 313 -17.13 -3.92 14.32
C LEU A 313 -17.29 -2.83 15.38
N VAL A 314 -17.01 -3.12 16.65
CA VAL A 314 -17.06 -2.12 17.74
C VAL A 314 -16.00 -1.04 17.50
N ILE A 315 -14.76 -1.44 17.21
CA ILE A 315 -13.68 -0.49 16.86
C ILE A 315 -14.13 0.33 15.65
N THR A 316 -14.60 -0.32 14.58
CA THR A 316 -15.08 0.39 13.39
C THR A 316 -16.19 1.38 13.76
N GLY A 317 -17.22 0.98 14.50
CA GLY A 317 -18.29 1.89 14.93
C GLY A 317 -17.81 3.09 15.75
N VAL A 318 -16.80 2.90 16.59
CA VAL A 318 -16.17 3.99 17.37
C VAL A 318 -15.38 4.95 16.48
N PHE A 319 -14.61 4.43 15.52
CA PHE A 319 -13.71 5.23 14.69
C PHE A 319 -14.33 5.76 13.38
N SER A 320 -15.35 5.09 12.85
CA SER A 320 -16.06 5.41 11.61
C SER A 320 -17.47 5.98 11.84
N GLY A 321 -17.92 6.10 13.10
CA GLY A 321 -19.22 6.66 13.47
C GLY A 321 -19.29 8.20 13.36
N PRO A 322 -20.40 8.84 13.79
CA PRO A 322 -20.67 10.29 13.65
C PRO A 322 -19.70 11.22 14.41
N TYR A 323 -18.65 10.67 15.03
CA TYR A 323 -17.57 11.39 15.70
C TYR A 323 -16.30 11.55 14.84
N GLY A 324 -16.30 11.08 13.59
CA GLY A 324 -15.50 11.67 12.51
C GLY A 324 -13.98 11.78 12.74
N LEU A 325 -13.35 10.78 13.34
CA LEU A 325 -11.90 10.82 13.63
C LEU A 325 -11.04 10.68 12.36
N PHE A 326 -11.58 10.05 11.31
CA PHE A 326 -10.97 10.00 9.97
C PHE A 326 -11.78 10.74 8.89
N THR A 327 -13.03 11.11 9.21
CA THR A 327 -13.96 11.87 8.38
C THR A 327 -14.33 13.15 9.11
N SER A 328 -13.60 14.23 8.85
CA SER A 328 -13.84 15.53 9.49
C SER A 328 -15.31 15.96 9.42
N ARG A 329 -15.86 16.43 10.54
CA ARG A 329 -17.24 16.96 10.66
C ARG A 329 -17.51 18.25 9.88
N ASN A 330 -16.48 18.91 9.33
CA ASN A 330 -16.60 20.30 8.88
C ASN A 330 -16.97 20.50 7.40
N TRP A 331 -17.39 19.45 6.67
CA TRP A 331 -17.47 19.53 5.20
C TRP A 331 -18.87 19.73 4.60
N LEU A 332 -19.91 19.91 5.41
CA LEU A 332 -21.26 20.18 4.91
C LEU A 332 -21.68 21.66 5.02
N TRP A 333 -20.89 22.53 5.66
CA TRP A 333 -21.29 23.92 5.95
C TRP A 333 -20.12 24.92 6.01
N SER A 334 -19.19 24.91 5.05
CA SER A 334 -18.24 26.01 4.88
C SER A 334 -17.93 26.26 3.42
#